data_AF-A0A523MCA6-F1
#
_entry.id   AF-A0A523MCA6-F1
#
_cell.length_a   1.000
_cell.length_b   1.000
_cell.length_c   1.000
_cell.angle_alpha   90.00
_cell.angle_beta   90.00
_cell.angle_gamma   90.00
#
_symmetry.space_group_name_H-M   'P 1'
#
loop_
_entity.id
_entity.type
_entity.pdbx_description
1 polymer ?
#
loop_
_entity_poly.entity_id
_entity_poly.type
_entity_poly.pdbx_seq_one_letter_code
_entity_poly.pdbx_strand_id
1 'polypeptide(L)'
;MQTHAVAGNPDFVTEWRCQDGFRQIGSRCETVAIPKHALRVGDAWKCATGYSESNHRCEKFDVPRHAVALGDQWVCQNGYQEAEGRCKKSDIPDKAVALAGQWTCINGYHQV
;
A
#
# COMPACT_ATOMS: atom_id res chain seq x y z
N MET A 1 -30.18 5.66 20.73
CA MET A 1 -29.24 6.80 20.63
C MET A 1 -28.11 6.37 19.71
N GLN A 2 -28.00 6.96 18.52
CA GLN A 2 -26.90 6.66 17.58
C GLN A 2 -25.72 7.56 17.94
N THR A 3 -24.98 7.20 18.99
CA THR A 3 -23.76 7.92 19.39
C THR A 3 -22.71 7.77 18.28
N HIS A 4 -22.06 8.88 17.91
CA HIS A 4 -21.05 8.97 16.84
C HIS A 4 -21.54 8.87 15.39
N ALA A 5 -22.82 9.08 15.11
CA ALA A 5 -23.33 9.26 13.75
C ALA A 5 -23.38 10.75 13.34
N VAL A 6 -23.07 11.06 12.09
CA VAL A 6 -23.18 12.39 11.45
C VAL A 6 -23.94 12.28 10.13
N ALA A 7 -24.51 13.39 9.65
CA ALA A 7 -25.16 13.41 8.34
C ALA A 7 -24.18 12.99 7.23
N GLY A 8 -24.65 12.13 6.33
CA GLY A 8 -23.89 11.72 5.15
C GLY A 8 -23.80 12.85 4.14
N ASN A 9 -22.94 12.69 3.13
CA ASN A 9 -22.91 13.62 2.02
C ASN A 9 -24.15 13.37 1.12
N PRO A 10 -25.02 14.36 0.87
CA PRO A 10 -26.24 14.18 0.08
C PRO A 10 -26.00 13.72 -1.37
N ASP A 11 -24.77 13.88 -1.90
CA ASP A 11 -24.39 13.42 -3.24
C ASP A 11 -24.07 11.91 -3.31
N PHE A 12 -23.94 11.25 -2.15
CA PHE A 12 -23.69 9.80 -2.04
C PHE A 12 -24.89 9.12 -1.37
N VAL A 13 -25.19 7.86 -1.75
CA VAL A 13 -26.38 7.08 -1.32
C VAL A 13 -26.29 6.62 0.16
N THR A 14 -25.91 7.50 1.07
CA THR A 14 -25.87 7.23 2.51
C THR A 14 -26.41 8.44 3.26
N GLU A 15 -27.57 8.27 3.91
CA GLU A 15 -28.24 9.32 4.69
C GLU A 15 -27.45 9.73 5.94
N TRP A 16 -26.58 8.85 6.44
CA TRP A 16 -25.72 9.09 7.59
C TRP A 16 -24.41 8.30 7.48
N ARG A 17 -23.36 8.78 8.15
CA ARG A 17 -22.07 8.09 8.30
C ARG A 17 -21.58 8.15 9.75
N CYS A 18 -20.59 7.35 10.11
CA CYS A 18 -19.96 7.47 11.43
C CYS A 18 -18.94 8.62 11.46
N GLN A 19 -18.71 9.17 12.65
CA GLN A 19 -17.62 10.10 12.92
C GLN A 19 -16.28 9.42 12.67
N ASP A 20 -15.26 10.20 12.30
CA ASP A 20 -13.92 9.68 12.05
C ASP A 20 -13.40 8.89 13.26
N GLY A 21 -12.92 7.66 13.00
CA GLY A 21 -12.53 6.73 14.06
C GLY A 21 -13.63 5.81 14.57
N PHE A 22 -14.81 5.87 13.96
CA PHE A 22 -15.89 4.90 14.15
C PHE A 22 -16.31 4.30 12.81
N ARG A 23 -16.71 3.01 12.80
CA ARG A 23 -17.28 2.36 11.61
C ARG A 23 -18.73 2.00 11.84
N GLN A 24 -19.49 2.00 10.76
CA GLN A 24 -20.87 1.55 10.77
C GLN A 24 -20.94 0.02 10.90
N ILE A 25 -21.63 -0.46 11.93
CA ILE A 25 -21.98 -1.88 12.12
C ILE A 25 -23.48 -1.94 12.31
N GLY A 26 -24.23 -2.29 11.26
CA GLY A 26 -25.68 -2.21 11.27
C GLY A 26 -26.17 -0.77 11.49
N SER A 27 -26.91 -0.54 12.57
CA SER A 27 -27.47 0.77 12.94
C SER A 27 -26.66 1.53 14.01
N ARG A 28 -25.41 1.10 14.28
CA ARG A 28 -24.54 1.71 15.30
C ARG A 28 -23.15 2.04 14.75
N CYS A 29 -22.52 3.01 15.40
CA CYS A 29 -21.12 3.34 15.19
C CYS A 29 -20.28 2.68 16.30
N GLU A 30 -19.37 1.80 15.89
CA GLU A 30 -18.42 1.16 16.81
C GLU A 30 -17.02 1.74 16.61
N THR A 31 -16.21 1.77 17.67
CA THR A 31 -14.86 2.32 17.62
C THR A 31 -13.99 1.50 16.66
N VAL A 32 -13.24 2.20 15.82
CA VAL A 32 -12.22 1.56 14.99
C VAL A 32 -10.95 1.47 15.83
N ALA A 33 -10.68 0.29 16.38
CA ALA A 33 -9.39 0.01 16.99
C ALA A 33 -8.32 0.06 15.89
N ILE A 34 -7.48 1.10 15.92
CA ILE A 34 -6.35 1.23 14.99
C ILE A 34 -5.14 0.53 15.64
N PRO A 35 -4.65 -0.57 15.05
CA PRO A 35 -3.50 -1.27 15.60
C PRO A 35 -2.22 -0.45 15.44
N LYS A 36 -1.17 -0.84 16.17
CA LYS A 36 0.17 -0.28 15.96
C LYS A 36 0.60 -0.49 14.51
N HIS A 37 1.31 0.49 13.94
CA HIS A 37 1.77 0.47 12.55
C HIS A 37 0.66 0.52 11.50
N ALA A 38 -0.54 1.00 11.86
CA ALA A 38 -1.59 1.35 10.92
C ALA A 38 -1.78 2.86 10.80
N LEU A 39 -2.28 3.28 9.65
CA LEU A 39 -2.66 4.63 9.29
C LEU A 39 -4.18 4.67 9.09
N ARG A 40 -4.83 5.72 9.60
CA ARG A 40 -6.27 5.93 9.42
C ARG A 40 -6.55 6.35 7.98
N VAL A 41 -7.54 5.73 7.35
CA VAL A 41 -7.98 6.04 5.98
C VAL A 41 -9.51 6.08 5.98
N GLY A 42 -10.08 7.28 6.08
CA GLY A 42 -11.52 7.48 6.27
C GLY A 42 -12.03 6.78 7.53
N ASP A 43 -13.06 5.95 7.36
CA ASP A 43 -13.69 5.16 8.43
C ASP A 43 -12.99 3.80 8.66
N ALA A 44 -11.84 3.59 8.02
CA ALA A 44 -11.04 2.37 8.10
C ALA A 44 -9.58 2.68 8.46
N TRP A 45 -8.75 1.65 8.47
CA TRP A 45 -7.30 1.78 8.59
C TRP A 45 -6.61 0.91 7.53
N LYS A 46 -5.37 1.27 7.20
CA LYS A 46 -4.47 0.46 6.38
C LYS A 46 -3.13 0.35 7.09
N CYS A 47 -2.41 -0.74 6.86
CA CYS A 47 -1.05 -0.85 7.38
C CYS A 47 -0.14 0.21 6.77
N ALA A 48 0.76 0.74 7.60
CA ALA A 48 1.82 1.61 7.15
C ALA A 48 2.74 0.85 6.20
N THR A 49 3.44 1.57 5.32
CA THR A 49 4.38 0.96 4.38
C THR A 49 5.40 0.07 5.09
N GLY A 50 5.58 -1.16 4.59
CA GLY A 50 6.45 -2.17 5.21
C GLY A 50 5.74 -3.07 6.24
N TYR A 51 4.42 -2.94 6.37
CA TYR A 51 3.60 -3.81 7.21
C TYR A 51 2.42 -4.35 6.40
N SER A 52 2.04 -5.60 6.67
CA SER A 52 0.89 -6.28 6.07
C SER A 52 -0.15 -6.63 7.15
N GLU A 53 -1.41 -6.74 6.75
CA GLU A 53 -2.49 -7.08 7.66
C GLU A 53 -2.47 -8.58 8.02
N SER A 54 -2.46 -8.88 9.32
CA SER A 54 -2.52 -10.23 9.87
C SER A 54 -3.26 -10.19 11.20
N ASN A 55 -4.36 -10.94 11.31
CA ASN A 55 -5.18 -11.06 12.53
C ASN A 55 -5.56 -9.71 13.16
N HIS A 56 -6.07 -8.77 12.35
CA HIS A 56 -6.44 -7.40 12.78
C HIS A 56 -5.27 -6.59 13.37
N ARG A 57 -4.04 -6.92 12.99
CA ARG A 57 -2.82 -6.17 13.31
C ARG A 57 -2.01 -5.93 12.05
N CYS A 58 -1.07 -4.99 12.15
CA CYS A 58 -0.07 -4.78 11.13
C CYS A 58 1.24 -5.44 11.54
N GLU A 59 1.63 -6.47 10.80
CA GLU A 59 2.85 -7.24 11.02
C GLU A 59 3.89 -6.82 10.00
N LYS A 60 5.14 -6.62 10.44
CA LYS A 60 6.22 -6.23 9.56
C LYS A 60 6.57 -7.42 8.67
N PHE A 61 6.60 -7.23 7.35
CA PHE A 61 7.04 -8.27 6.42
C PHE A 61 8.52 -8.07 6.03
N ASP A 62 9.13 -9.16 5.57
CA ASP A 62 10.52 -9.14 5.13
C ASP A 62 10.66 -8.43 3.79
N VAL A 63 11.48 -7.38 3.77
CA VAL A 63 11.87 -6.67 2.55
C VAL A 63 13.27 -7.15 2.16
N PRO A 64 13.43 -7.87 1.04
CA PRO A 64 14.74 -8.39 0.66
C PRO A 64 15.71 -7.28 0.29
N ARG A 65 17.00 -7.60 0.26
CA ARG A 65 18.04 -6.67 -0.22
C ARG A 65 17.72 -6.24 -1.66
N HIS A 66 17.95 -4.96 -1.96
CA HIS A 66 17.60 -4.33 -3.25
C HIS A 66 16.10 -4.23 -3.54
N ALA A 67 15.25 -4.33 -2.52
CA ALA A 67 13.84 -4.00 -2.62
C ALA A 67 13.50 -2.74 -1.82
N VAL A 68 12.36 -2.14 -2.16
CA VAL A 68 11.73 -1.03 -1.45
C VAL A 68 10.31 -1.46 -1.10
N ALA A 69 9.90 -1.23 0.15
CA ALA A 69 8.52 -1.47 0.56
C ALA A 69 7.59 -0.43 -0.09
N LEU A 70 6.47 -0.90 -0.62
CA LEU A 70 5.40 -0.10 -1.20
C LEU A 70 4.06 -0.66 -0.71
N GLY A 71 3.44 0.05 0.24
CA GLY A 71 2.26 -0.45 0.93
C GLY A 71 2.57 -1.74 1.72
N ASP A 72 1.82 -2.79 1.43
CA ASP A 72 1.92 -4.14 1.99
C ASP A 72 2.76 -5.10 1.14
N GLN A 73 3.41 -4.59 0.09
CA GLN A 73 4.29 -5.36 -0.81
C GLN A 73 5.68 -4.72 -0.89
N TRP A 74 6.60 -5.39 -1.56
CA TRP A 74 7.89 -4.82 -1.93
C TRP A 74 8.08 -4.90 -3.44
N VAL A 75 8.86 -3.95 -3.95
CA VAL A 75 9.27 -3.91 -5.37
C VAL A 75 10.78 -3.84 -5.45
N CYS A 76 11.37 -4.46 -6.47
CA CYS A 76 12.80 -4.35 -6.69
C CYS A 76 13.20 -2.93 -7.09
N GLN A 77 14.36 -2.49 -6.60
CA GLN A 77 15.02 -1.28 -7.05
C GLN A 77 15.32 -1.38 -8.55
N ASN A 78 15.40 -0.23 -9.22
CA ASN A 78 15.76 -0.19 -10.64
C ASN A 78 17.06 -0.96 -10.91
N GLY A 79 17.01 -1.84 -11.91
CA GLY A 79 18.09 -2.73 -12.29
C GLY A 79 18.18 -4.03 -11.50
N TYR A 80 17.13 -4.35 -10.75
CA TYR A 80 16.90 -5.66 -10.17
C TYR A 80 15.53 -6.19 -10.58
N GLN A 81 15.40 -7.51 -10.65
CA GLN A 81 14.17 -8.22 -10.95
C GLN A 81 13.86 -9.26 -9.88
N GLU A 82 12.56 -9.47 -9.64
CA GLU A 82 12.09 -10.46 -8.69
C GLU A 82 12.39 -11.88 -9.20
N ALA A 83 13.05 -12.67 -8.36
CA ALA A 83 13.26 -14.09 -8.57
C ALA A 83 13.44 -14.80 -7.23
N GLU A 84 12.62 -15.82 -6.98
CA GLU A 84 12.64 -16.64 -5.74
C GLU A 84 12.53 -15.80 -4.45
N GLY A 85 11.59 -14.84 -4.43
CA GLY A 85 11.37 -13.99 -3.25
C GLY A 85 12.53 -13.03 -2.93
N ARG A 86 13.39 -12.74 -3.91
CA ARG A 86 14.53 -11.82 -3.78
C ARG A 86 14.67 -10.96 -5.04
N CYS A 87 15.41 -9.87 -4.90
CA CYS A 87 15.80 -9.03 -6.03
C CYS A 87 17.16 -9.45 -6.57
N LYS A 88 17.18 -10.07 -7.75
CA LYS A 88 18.41 -10.42 -8.48
C LYS A 88 18.77 -9.29 -9.45
N LYS A 89 20.07 -9.00 -9.59
CA LYS A 89 20.54 -7.93 -10.49
C LYS A 89 20.20 -8.29 -11.93
N SER A 90 19.59 -7.36 -12.65
CA SER A 90 19.26 -7.51 -14.06
C SER A 90 20.53 -7.42 -14.91
N ASP A 91 20.53 -8.18 -16.01
CA ASP A 91 21.50 -7.98 -17.08
C ASP A 91 21.04 -6.79 -17.92
N ILE A 92 21.67 -5.64 -17.71
CA ILE A 92 21.37 -4.40 -18.42
C ILE A 92 22.58 -4.12 -19.31
N PRO A 93 22.38 -4.06 -20.64
CA PRO A 93 23.45 -3.73 -21.55
C PRO A 93 24.06 -2.36 -21.26
N ASP A 94 25.31 -2.18 -21.69
CA ASP A 94 25.90 -0.84 -21.74
C ASP A 94 25.00 0.09 -22.55
N LYS A 95 24.95 1.37 -22.14
CA LYS A 95 24.12 2.40 -22.78
C LYS A 95 22.61 2.14 -22.69
N ALA A 96 22.18 1.40 -21.66
CA ALA A 96 20.78 1.30 -21.26
C ALA A 96 20.59 1.76 -19.81
N VAL A 97 19.36 2.16 -19.48
CA VAL A 97 18.92 2.49 -18.12
C VAL A 97 17.78 1.56 -17.72
N ALA A 98 17.81 1.07 -16.48
CA ALA A 98 16.69 0.31 -15.93
C ALA A 98 15.67 1.23 -15.26
N LEU A 99 14.40 1.05 -15.61
CA LEU A 99 13.26 1.77 -15.10
C LEU A 99 12.07 0.81 -14.99
N ALA A 100 11.44 0.78 -13.81
CA ALA A 100 10.20 0.02 -13.58
C ALA A 100 10.30 -1.47 -13.96
N GLY A 101 11.42 -2.11 -13.65
CA GLY A 101 11.66 -3.54 -13.94
C GLY A 101 12.03 -3.87 -15.40
N GLN A 102 12.02 -2.86 -16.27
CA GLN A 102 12.47 -2.97 -17.67
C GLN A 102 13.75 -2.16 -17.87
N TRP A 103 14.41 -2.34 -19.01
CA TRP A 103 15.48 -1.47 -19.44
C TRP A 103 15.15 -0.85 -20.79
N THR A 104 15.69 0.34 -21.01
CA THR A 104 15.56 1.06 -22.27
C THR A 104 16.89 1.68 -22.65
N CYS A 105 17.14 1.84 -23.94
CA CYS A 105 18.33 2.53 -24.43
C CYS A 105 18.35 3.98 -23.94
N ILE A 106 19.52 4.47 -23.54
CA ILE A 106 19.68 5.90 -23.30
C ILE A 106 19.59 6.67 -24.62
N ASN A 107 19.29 7.96 -24.56
CA ASN A 107 19.14 8.80 -25.75
C ASN A 107 20.36 8.68 -26.68
N GLY A 108 20.08 8.43 -27.97
CA GLY A 108 21.09 8.25 -29.01
C GLY A 108 21.49 6.79 -29.29
N TYR A 109 20.92 5.81 -28.59
CA TYR A 109 21.20 4.38 -28.79
C TYR A 109 19.92 3.62 -29.17
N HIS A 110 20.07 2.52 -29.92
CA HIS A 110 18.98 1.64 -30.33
C HIS A 110 19.47 0.18 -30.33
N GLN A 111 18.54 -0.75 -30.17
CA GLN A 111 18.81 -2.19 -30.31
C GLN A 111 19.03 -2.51 -31.79
N VAL A 112 20.04 -3.34 -32.08
CA VAL A 112 20.37 -3.84 -33.43
C VAL A 112 20.19 -5.35 -33.50
#